data_AF-A0A6C0B380-F1
#
_entry.id   AF-A0A6C0B380-F1
#
_cell.length_a   1.000
_cell.length_b   1.000
_cell.length_c   1.000
_cell.angle_alpha   90.00
_cell.angle_beta   90.00
_cell.angle_gamma   90.00
#
_symmetry.space_group_name_H-M   'P 1'
#
loop_
_entity.id
_entity.type
_entity.pdbx_description
1 polymer ?
#
loop_
_entity_poly.entity_id
_entity_poly.type
_entity_poly.pdbx_seq_one_letter_code
_entity_poly.pdbx_strand_id
1 'polypeptide(L)'
;MIIEKRYNLNLNVTYQNNEQYRATLRQLFFMDVSNCSIDESIDDETRDELMYDENAVNDVMDELFCMTAQFPLFQNLYDSAAAKMISTDRTIGQAVLFSYDYLALFHRCLASFIKSPETFDENNEYYVAILKKIV
;
A
#
# COMPACT_ATOMS: atom_id res chain seq x y z
N MET A 1 8.92 5.53 15.81
CA MET A 1 8.59 6.69 14.98
C MET A 1 7.07 6.70 14.81
N ILE A 2 6.42 7.84 14.51
CA ILE A 2 4.96 7.83 14.29
C ILE A 2 4.74 7.65 12.79
N ILE A 3 4.25 6.48 12.37
CA ILE A 3 3.98 6.10 10.97
C ILE A 3 3.18 7.16 10.21
N GLU A 4 2.32 7.92 10.89
CA GLU A 4 1.50 9.01 10.33
C GLU A 4 2.30 10.14 9.67
N LYS A 5 3.60 10.28 10.00
CA LYS A 5 4.48 11.26 9.35
C LYS A 5 5.07 10.77 8.03
N ARG A 6 4.96 9.48 7.74
CA ARG A 6 5.52 8.82 6.55
C ARG A 6 4.46 8.11 5.70
N TYR A 7 3.29 7.88 6.26
CA TYR A 7 2.15 7.28 5.57
C TYR A 7 0.84 8.00 5.91
N ASN A 8 0.12 8.46 4.89
CA ASN A 8 -1.09 9.26 5.07
C ASN A 8 -2.31 8.40 5.39
N LEU A 9 -2.56 8.11 6.67
CA LEU A 9 -3.71 7.33 7.15
C LEU A 9 -5.09 7.96 6.92
N ASN A 10 -5.14 9.22 6.47
CA ASN A 10 -6.38 9.97 6.28
C ASN A 10 -6.71 10.20 4.79
N LEU A 11 -5.87 9.69 3.88
CA LEU A 11 -6.06 9.86 2.45
C LEU A 11 -7.28 9.05 1.98
N ASN A 12 -8.22 9.71 1.30
CA ASN A 12 -9.25 8.96 0.59
C ASN A 12 -8.69 8.45 -0.73
N VAL A 13 -8.33 7.17 -0.76
CA VAL A 13 -7.75 6.51 -1.93
C VAL A 13 -8.85 6.22 -2.96
N THR A 14 -8.84 6.98 -4.06
CA THR A 14 -9.73 6.80 -5.21
C THR A 14 -9.00 7.13 -6.51
N TYR A 15 -9.04 6.24 -7.48
CA TYR A 15 -8.43 6.42 -8.80
C TYR A 15 -9.16 5.56 -9.85
N GLN A 16 -9.06 5.95 -11.11
CA GLN A 16 -9.69 5.27 -12.25
C GLN A 16 -8.70 4.91 -13.37
N ASN A 17 -7.47 5.41 -13.30
CA ASN A 17 -6.41 5.15 -14.26
C ASN A 17 -5.03 5.15 -13.58
N ASN A 18 -4.01 4.74 -14.34
CA ASN A 18 -2.64 4.59 -13.84
C ASN A 18 -2.06 5.90 -13.32
N GLU A 19 -2.31 7.02 -14.00
CA GLU A 19 -1.85 8.35 -13.58
C GLU A 19 -2.39 8.73 -12.20
N GLN A 20 -3.70 8.59 -11.98
CA GLN A 20 -4.33 8.86 -10.69
C GLN A 20 -3.83 7.90 -9.60
N TYR A 21 -3.57 6.64 -9.94
CA TYR A 21 -2.99 5.68 -9.02
C TYR A 21 -1.58 6.08 -8.57
N ARG A 22 -0.68 6.41 -9.52
CA ARG A 22 0.68 6.86 -9.22
C ARG A 22 0.68 8.16 -8.40
N ALA A 23 -0.18 9.11 -8.75
CA ALA A 23 -0.39 10.34 -7.97
C ALA A 23 -0.90 10.07 -6.55
N THR A 24 -1.77 9.06 -6.38
CA THR A 24 -2.28 8.64 -5.07
C THR A 24 -1.18 7.99 -4.24
N LEU A 25 -0.34 7.13 -4.83
CA LEU A 25 0.80 6.54 -4.14
C LEU A 25 1.77 7.61 -3.61
N ARG A 26 2.08 8.63 -4.41
CA ARG A 26 2.94 9.73 -3.97
C ARG A 26 2.42 10.44 -2.74
N GLN A 27 1.12 10.73 -2.71
CA GLN A 27 0.47 11.35 -1.56
C GLN A 27 0.39 10.42 -0.35
N LEU A 28 0.22 9.12 -0.61
CA LEU A 28 0.07 8.12 0.43
C LEU A 28 1.38 7.87 1.18
N PHE A 29 2.50 7.80 0.46
CA PHE A 29 3.84 7.53 0.99
C PHE A 29 4.70 8.78 1.22
N PHE A 30 4.13 9.98 0.99
CA PHE A 30 4.88 11.25 1.02
C PHE A 30 6.17 11.21 0.21
N MET A 31 6.11 10.65 -1.01
CA MET A 31 7.25 10.55 -1.92
C MET A 31 7.80 11.93 -2.28
N ASP A 32 9.12 12.06 -2.37
CA ASP A 32 9.78 13.28 -2.84
C ASP A 32 10.19 13.15 -4.32
N VAL A 33 9.52 13.92 -5.18
CA VAL A 33 9.79 13.96 -6.62
C VAL A 33 10.75 15.10 -7.02
N SER A 34 11.22 15.91 -6.07
CA SER A 34 12.00 17.12 -6.36
C SER A 34 13.40 16.84 -6.93
N ASN A 35 13.94 15.65 -6.68
CA ASN A 35 15.27 15.24 -7.13
C ASN A 35 15.28 14.49 -8.48
N CYS A 36 14.13 14.35 -9.12
CA CYS A 36 14.02 13.66 -10.41
C CYS A 36 14.41 14.58 -11.57
N SER A 37 15.69 14.59 -11.95
CA SER A 37 16.12 15.20 -13.22
C SER A 37 15.77 14.27 -14.38
N ILE A 38 14.64 14.51 -15.04
CA ILE A 38 14.18 13.64 -16.14
C ILE A 38 14.33 14.35 -17.48
N ASP A 39 14.85 13.62 -18.45
CA ASP A 39 15.02 14.05 -19.83
C ASP A 39 13.66 14.38 -20.47
N GLU A 40 13.52 15.58 -21.02
CA GLU A 40 12.29 16.06 -21.66
C GLU A 40 11.95 15.31 -22.96
N SER A 41 12.88 14.53 -23.52
CA SER A 41 12.64 13.67 -24.69
C SER A 41 11.91 12.37 -24.36
N ILE A 42 11.80 12.02 -23.07
CA ILE A 42 11.04 10.86 -22.61
C ILE A 42 9.55 11.21 -22.59
N ASP A 43 8.73 10.26 -23.02
CA ASP A 43 7.28 10.42 -22.98
C ASP A 43 6.75 10.61 -21.55
N ASP A 44 5.57 11.20 -21.46
CA ASP A 44 5.00 11.65 -20.18
C ASP A 44 4.74 10.49 -19.20
N GLU A 45 4.38 9.30 -19.70
CA GLU A 45 4.10 8.14 -18.84
C GLU A 45 5.38 7.56 -18.27
N THR A 46 6.38 7.29 -19.11
CA THR A 46 7.69 6.80 -18.63
C THR A 46 8.33 7.79 -17.66
N ARG A 47 8.19 9.09 -17.92
CA ARG A 47 8.67 10.14 -17.01
C ARG A 47 7.95 10.09 -15.65
N ASP A 48 6.64 9.92 -15.64
CA ASP A 48 5.86 9.78 -14.41
C ASP A 48 6.30 8.55 -13.60
N GLU A 49 6.55 7.42 -14.27
CA GLU A 49 7.06 6.20 -13.63
C GLU A 49 8.44 6.39 -13.00
N LEU A 50 9.33 7.15 -13.64
CA LEU A 50 10.67 7.48 -13.11
C LEU A 50 10.65 8.44 -11.90
N MET A 51 9.52 9.08 -11.61
CA MET A 51 9.33 9.90 -10.40
C MET A 51 8.98 9.08 -9.15
N TYR A 52 9.15 7.75 -9.19
CA TYR A 52 8.87 6.88 -8.06
C TYR A 52 10.00 6.93 -7.03
N ASP A 53 9.70 7.42 -5.82
CA ASP A 53 10.63 7.44 -4.69
C ASP A 53 10.64 6.07 -3.99
N GLU A 54 11.48 5.18 -4.51
CA GLU A 54 11.63 3.82 -4.01
C GLU A 54 12.05 3.77 -2.54
N ASN A 55 12.93 4.69 -2.10
CA ASN A 55 13.42 4.69 -0.72
C ASN A 55 12.30 5.01 0.26
N ALA A 56 11.49 6.05 -0.02
CA ALA A 56 10.37 6.41 0.83
C ALA A 56 9.34 5.28 0.91
N VAL A 57 9.05 4.58 -0.20
CA VAL A 57 8.10 3.47 -0.17
C VAL A 57 8.65 2.27 0.59
N ASN A 58 9.88 1.85 0.31
CA ASN A 58 10.47 0.67 0.95
C ASN A 58 10.54 0.85 2.47
N ASP A 59 11.02 2.02 2.94
CA ASP A 59 11.10 2.34 4.37
C ASP A 59 9.74 2.26 5.09
N VAL A 60 8.68 2.71 4.41
CA VAL A 60 7.32 2.72 4.96
C VAL A 60 6.69 1.34 4.87
N MET A 61 6.87 0.61 3.77
CA MET A 61 6.38 -0.75 3.61
C MET A 61 7.01 -1.68 4.65
N ASP A 62 8.31 -1.56 4.90
CA ASP A 62 9.01 -2.31 5.94
C ASP A 62 8.46 -1.99 7.34
N GLU A 63 8.26 -0.71 7.67
CA GLU A 63 7.67 -0.31 8.95
C GLU A 63 6.24 -0.89 9.11
N LEU A 64 5.40 -0.75 8.08
CA LEU A 64 4.05 -1.29 8.08
C LEU A 64 4.06 -2.81 8.23
N PHE A 65 4.96 -3.50 7.54
CA PHE A 65 5.10 -4.95 7.64
C PHE A 65 5.51 -5.36 9.05
N CYS A 66 6.51 -4.71 9.64
CA CYS A 66 6.92 -4.98 11.02
C CYS A 66 5.76 -4.79 12.02
N MET A 67 4.90 -3.79 11.80
CA MET A 67 3.74 -3.52 12.65
C MET A 67 2.64 -4.59 12.53
N THR A 68 2.46 -5.18 11.35
CA THR A 68 1.31 -6.07 11.06
C THR A 68 1.68 -7.54 10.95
N ALA A 69 2.94 -7.89 10.71
CA ALA A 69 3.37 -9.26 10.36
C ALA A 69 3.14 -10.28 11.48
N GLN A 70 3.01 -9.84 12.74
CA GLN A 70 2.68 -10.71 13.87
C GLN A 70 1.17 -10.85 14.09
N PHE A 71 0.35 -10.05 13.42
CA PHE A 71 -1.10 -10.04 13.58
C PHE A 71 -1.75 -11.13 12.69
N PRO A 72 -2.46 -12.12 13.26
CA PRO A 72 -2.97 -13.27 12.48
C PRO A 72 -3.87 -12.88 11.30
N LEU A 73 -4.68 -11.82 11.45
CA LEU A 73 -5.55 -11.33 10.38
C LEU A 73 -4.74 -10.81 9.19
N PHE A 74 -3.68 -10.03 9.43
CA PHE A 74 -2.80 -9.54 8.37
C PHE A 74 -1.95 -10.67 7.76
N GLN A 75 -1.50 -11.63 8.56
CA GLN A 75 -0.85 -12.83 8.03
C GLN A 75 -1.75 -13.55 7.01
N ASN A 76 -3.03 -13.72 7.32
CA ASN A 76 -3.99 -14.33 6.39
C ASN A 76 -4.13 -13.50 5.09
N LEU A 77 -4.20 -12.17 5.18
CA LEU A 77 -4.23 -11.32 3.98
C LEU A 77 -2.95 -11.46 3.14
N TYR A 78 -1.78 -11.42 3.79
CA TYR A 78 -0.49 -11.53 3.11
C TYR A 78 -0.32 -12.90 2.45
N ASP A 79 -0.64 -13.99 3.15
CA ASP A 79 -0.56 -15.34 2.62
C ASP A 79 -1.53 -15.53 1.43
N SER A 80 -2.77 -15.04 1.56
CA SER A 80 -3.78 -15.11 0.50
C SER A 80 -3.38 -14.31 -0.74
N ALA A 81 -2.81 -13.11 -0.56
CA ALA A 81 -2.36 -12.27 -1.66
C ALA A 81 -1.09 -12.83 -2.32
N ALA A 82 -0.13 -13.33 -1.54
CA ALA A 82 1.09 -13.95 -2.05
C ALA A 82 0.77 -15.21 -2.88
N ALA A 83 -0.24 -15.97 -2.48
CA ALA A 83 -0.69 -17.15 -3.22
C ALA A 83 -1.16 -16.82 -4.66
N LYS A 84 -1.65 -15.60 -4.93
CA LYS A 84 -1.98 -15.15 -6.29
C LYS A 84 -0.77 -15.04 -7.21
N MET A 85 0.42 -14.91 -6.62
CA MET A 85 1.70 -14.90 -7.31
C MET A 85 2.45 -16.23 -7.18
N ILE A 86 1.77 -17.31 -6.76
CA ILE A 86 2.37 -18.64 -6.52
C ILE A 86 3.55 -18.51 -5.53
N SER A 87 3.36 -17.68 -4.49
CA SER A 87 4.36 -17.39 -3.48
C SER A 87 3.82 -17.63 -2.08
N THR A 88 4.71 -17.99 -1.16
CA THR A 88 4.46 -18.03 0.29
C THR A 88 5.18 -16.89 1.03
N ASP A 89 5.82 -15.98 0.30
CA ASP A 89 6.47 -14.82 0.88
C ASP A 89 5.45 -13.71 1.18
N ARG A 90 5.31 -13.40 2.46
CA ARG A 90 4.36 -12.38 2.96
C ARG A 90 4.72 -10.97 2.53
N THR A 91 5.99 -10.68 2.24
CA THR A 91 6.41 -9.37 1.70
C THR A 91 5.87 -9.18 0.28
N ILE A 92 5.86 -10.24 -0.53
CA ILE A 92 5.18 -10.26 -1.84
C ILE A 92 3.67 -10.06 -1.64
N GLY A 93 3.08 -10.73 -0.65
CA GLY A 93 1.67 -10.53 -0.29
C GLY A 93 1.34 -9.07 0.03
N GLN A 94 2.18 -8.40 0.82
CA GLN A 94 2.04 -6.98 1.12
C GLN A 94 2.14 -6.11 -0.14
N ALA A 95 3.12 -6.37 -1.02
CA ALA A 95 3.26 -5.64 -2.28
C ALA A 95 2.03 -5.81 -3.19
N VAL A 96 1.47 -7.02 -3.26
CA VAL A 96 0.21 -7.28 -3.99
C VAL A 96 -0.94 -6.48 -3.40
N LEU A 97 -1.06 -6.39 -2.08
CA LEU A 97 -2.12 -5.61 -1.43
C LEU A 97 -1.98 -4.09 -1.66
N PHE A 98 -0.77 -3.61 -1.93
CA PHE A 98 -0.49 -2.23 -2.35
C PHE A 98 -0.68 -1.97 -3.84
N SER A 99 -0.93 -3.01 -4.65
CA SER A 99 -1.16 -2.85 -6.08
C SER A 99 -2.51 -2.20 -6.39
N TYR A 100 -2.65 -1.74 -7.64
CA TYR A 100 -3.81 -1.02 -8.17
C TYR A 100 -5.17 -1.62 -7.76
N ASP A 101 -5.33 -2.94 -7.80
CA ASP A 101 -6.62 -3.57 -7.55
C ASP A 101 -7.04 -3.56 -6.07
N TYR A 102 -6.09 -3.56 -5.15
CA TYR A 102 -6.36 -3.79 -3.72
C TYR A 102 -6.11 -2.56 -2.85
N LEU A 103 -5.25 -1.65 -3.30
CA LEU A 103 -4.74 -0.52 -2.52
C LEU A 103 -5.85 0.27 -1.82
N ALA A 104 -6.94 0.61 -2.51
CA ALA A 104 -8.04 1.38 -1.91
C ALA A 104 -8.67 0.70 -0.69
N LEU A 105 -8.89 -0.61 -0.74
CA LEU A 105 -9.44 -1.35 0.39
C LEU A 105 -8.37 -1.62 1.44
N PHE A 106 -7.17 -2.02 1.01
CA PHE A 106 -6.06 -2.33 1.92
C PHE A 106 -5.63 -1.13 2.75
N HIS A 107 -5.58 0.06 2.14
CA HIS A 107 -5.33 1.31 2.84
C HIS A 107 -6.33 1.53 3.98
N ARG A 108 -7.63 1.34 3.73
CA ARG A 108 -8.68 1.53 4.75
C ARG A 108 -8.56 0.50 5.88
N CYS A 109 -8.23 -0.75 5.54
CA CYS A 109 -7.96 -1.79 6.52
C CYS A 109 -6.75 -1.46 7.41
N LEU A 110 -5.64 -1.02 6.81
CA LEU A 110 -4.46 -0.55 7.54
C LEU A 110 -4.80 0.64 8.45
N ALA A 111 -5.50 1.65 7.91
CA ALA A 111 -5.89 2.82 8.69
C ALA A 111 -6.81 2.46 9.86
N SER A 112 -7.76 1.55 9.66
CA SER A 112 -8.63 1.05 10.74
C SER A 112 -7.83 0.33 11.83
N PHE A 113 -6.85 -0.51 11.45
CA PHE A 113 -5.99 -1.20 12.41
C PHE A 113 -5.08 -0.23 13.16
N ILE A 114 -4.38 0.67 12.46
CA ILE A 114 -3.40 1.56 13.07
C ILE A 114 -4.06 2.58 14.02
N LYS A 115 -5.26 3.07 13.68
CA LYS A 115 -5.98 4.05 14.50
C LYS A 115 -6.66 3.44 15.73
N SER A 116 -7.06 2.17 15.68
CA SER A 116 -7.83 1.53 16.76
C SER A 116 -7.55 0.01 16.84
N PRO A 117 -6.29 -0.40 17.10
CA PRO A 117 -5.86 -1.80 17.02
C PRO A 117 -6.62 -2.72 17.99
N GLU A 118 -7.05 -2.20 19.14
CA GLU A 118 -7.82 -2.92 20.15
C GLU A 118 -9.23 -3.31 19.70
N THR A 119 -9.78 -2.62 18.70
CA THR A 119 -11.10 -2.89 18.12
C THR A 119 -11.03 -3.58 16.77
N PHE A 120 -9.82 -3.83 16.26
CA PHE A 120 -9.63 -4.46 14.97
C PHE A 120 -9.72 -5.98 15.09
N ASP A 121 -10.77 -6.57 14.49
CA ASP A 121 -11.07 -7.99 14.55
C ASP A 121 -11.47 -8.54 13.16
N GLU A 122 -11.83 -9.82 13.11
CA GLU A 122 -12.26 -10.53 11.90
C GLU A 122 -13.56 -10.00 11.28
N ASN A 123 -14.32 -9.17 12.00
CA ASN A 123 -15.57 -8.56 11.54
C ASN A 123 -15.35 -7.18 10.91
N ASN A 124 -14.13 -6.65 10.94
CA ASN A 124 -13.80 -5.38 10.31
C ASN A 124 -14.22 -5.38 8.83
N GLU A 125 -15.03 -4.39 8.45
CA GLU A 125 -15.63 -4.34 7.11
C GLU A 125 -14.58 -4.34 5.98
N TYR A 126 -13.44 -3.66 6.19
CA TYR A 126 -12.38 -3.57 5.21
C TYR A 126 -11.58 -4.86 5.12
N TYR A 127 -11.29 -5.50 6.26
CA TYR A 127 -10.68 -6.83 6.29
C TYR A 127 -11.51 -7.84 5.50
N VAL A 128 -12.81 -7.92 5.79
CA VAL A 128 -13.75 -8.82 5.12
C VAL A 128 -13.85 -8.51 3.62
N ALA A 129 -13.90 -7.23 3.25
CA ALA A 129 -13.98 -6.81 1.85
C ALA A 129 -12.73 -7.20 1.05
N ILE A 130 -11.53 -7.03 1.64
CA ILE A 130 -10.27 -7.43 0.99
C ILE A 130 -10.23 -8.94 0.83
N LEU A 131 -10.54 -9.69 1.89
CA LEU A 131 -10.48 -11.16 1.83
C LEU A 131 -11.42 -11.71 0.74
N LYS A 132 -12.62 -11.15 0.62
CA LYS A 132 -13.56 -11.48 -0.47
C LYS A 132 -13.06 -11.11 -1.85
N LYS A 133 -12.25 -10.05 -1.97
CA LYS A 133 -11.70 -9.60 -3.24
C LYS A 133 -10.49 -10.45 -3.67
N ILE A 134 -9.69 -10.89 -2.71
CA ILE A 134 -8.53 -11.75 -2.97
C ILE A 134 -9.00 -13.16 -3.28
N VAL A 135 -9.88 -13.76 -2.49
CA VAL A 135 -10.26 -15.18 -2.65
C VAL A 135 -10.99 -15.42 -3.96
#